data_AF-A0A844KKC1-F1
#
_entry.id   AF-A0A844KKC1-F1
#
_cell.length_a   1.000
_cell.length_b   1.000
_cell.length_c   1.000
_cell.angle_alpha   90.00
_cell.angle_beta   90.00
_cell.angle_gamma   90.00
#
_symmetry.space_group_name_H-M   'P 1'
#
loop_
_entity.id
_entity.type
_entity.pdbx_description
1 polymer ?
#
loop_
_entity_poly.entity_id
_entity_poly.type
_entity_poly.pdbx_seq_one_letter_code
_entity_poly.pdbx_strand_id
1 'polypeptide(L)'
;MLYYKKDFHNNIDAPSVFSIHKRKKEKNDMANAKKYDDLTFTDDFMFCKVMTTNPELCHELLELILGKKVGAFTRLDQQKPIEMTADGKGIRFDVYSEDDSGIVYDCEMQTSKKDNLPKRTRYYQGMIDLNLLERGADYKELKKSYVIFICPFDQFQEGSHKYTFENQCKEIPELVLGDESTKIFLCAGGHADDVSDEMKDFLNWLTTGQTGNSQFVNKLENAVLKAKKHEEWKVEYMTLLMRDNEMMEKGRNDMLFSLVQDGTLSLEIAATKAEMPVEKFAKAMKEAGYFIRELP
;
A
#
# COMPACT_ATOMS: atom_id res chain seq x y z
N MET A 1 1.98 -71.42 39.52
CA MET A 1 1.67 -70.08 40.07
C MET A 1 2.21 -69.05 39.09
N LEU A 2 1.49 -68.63 38.04
CA LEU A 2 0.36 -67.67 37.96
C LEU A 2 0.73 -66.21 38.33
N TYR A 3 0.45 -65.32 37.36
CA TYR A 3 0.33 -63.83 37.32
C TYR A 3 1.60 -62.96 37.27
N TYR A 4 1.69 -61.83 36.54
CA TYR A 4 1.06 -61.24 35.33
C TYR A 4 1.88 -59.96 34.98
N LYS A 5 1.95 -59.56 33.70
CA LYS A 5 2.53 -58.30 33.21
C LYS A 5 1.79 -57.06 33.73
N LYS A 6 2.48 -55.91 33.83
CA LYS A 6 1.91 -54.62 33.38
C LYS A 6 2.98 -53.60 32.98
N ASP A 7 2.80 -53.09 31.77
CA ASP A 7 3.64 -52.16 31.03
C ASP A 7 3.56 -50.72 31.60
N PHE A 8 4.70 -50.01 31.61
CA PHE A 8 4.76 -48.56 31.80
C PHE A 8 4.34 -47.86 30.49
N HIS A 9 3.27 -47.09 30.56
CA HIS A 9 2.76 -46.28 29.44
C HIS A 9 3.69 -45.09 29.13
N ASN A 10 3.96 -44.91 27.84
CA ASN A 10 4.32 -43.65 27.22
C ASN A 10 3.24 -42.60 27.51
N ASN A 11 3.62 -41.44 28.04
CA ASN A 11 2.82 -40.23 27.94
C ASN A 11 3.53 -39.27 26.98
N ILE A 12 2.98 -39.18 25.77
CA ILE A 12 3.26 -38.09 24.83
C ILE A 12 2.43 -36.92 25.34
N ASP A 13 3.10 -35.87 25.83
CA ASP A 13 2.43 -34.65 26.27
C ASP A 13 1.65 -34.04 25.10
N ALA A 14 0.32 -34.11 25.20
CA ALA A 14 -0.58 -33.38 24.33
C ALA A 14 -0.40 -31.86 24.58
N PRO A 15 -0.23 -31.03 23.53
CA PRO A 15 -0.12 -29.59 23.72
C PRO A 15 -1.37 -29.06 24.43
N SER A 16 -1.16 -28.24 25.47
CA SER A 16 -2.24 -27.68 26.26
C SER A 16 -3.23 -26.91 25.37
N VAL A 17 -4.52 -27.01 25.69
CA VAL A 17 -5.61 -26.33 24.98
C VAL A 17 -5.33 -24.83 24.84
N PHE A 18 -4.65 -24.22 25.83
CA PHE A 18 -4.19 -22.83 25.77
C PHE A 18 -3.16 -22.54 24.65
N SER A 19 -2.21 -23.44 24.41
CA SER A 19 -1.22 -23.32 23.33
C SER A 19 -1.85 -23.46 21.94
N ILE A 20 -2.85 -24.35 21.83
CA ILE A 20 -3.62 -24.54 20.59
C ILE A 20 -4.49 -23.32 20.29
N HIS A 21 -5.11 -22.70 21.30
CA HIS A 21 -5.89 -21.48 21.13
C HIS A 21 -5.02 -20.27 20.77
N LYS A 22 -3.80 -20.15 21.33
CA LYS A 22 -2.87 -19.07 20.96
C LYS A 22 -2.37 -19.20 19.52
N ARG A 23 -2.04 -20.43 19.06
CA ARG A 23 -1.68 -20.72 17.66
C ARG A 23 -2.85 -20.57 16.67
N LYS A 24 -4.10 -20.81 17.11
CA LYS A 24 -5.30 -20.52 16.31
C LYS A 24 -5.57 -19.01 16.23
N LYS A 25 -5.32 -18.27 17.32
CA LYS A 25 -5.48 -16.81 17.40
C LYS A 25 -4.51 -16.06 16.48
N GLU A 26 -3.24 -16.46 16.44
CA GLU A 26 -2.26 -15.91 15.48
C GLU A 26 -2.63 -16.22 14.01
N LYS A 27 -3.37 -17.31 13.76
CA LYS A 27 -3.78 -17.72 12.40
C LYS A 27 -5.04 -17.02 11.88
N ASN A 28 -5.91 -16.51 12.74
CA ASN A 28 -7.24 -16.03 12.33
C ASN A 28 -7.34 -14.51 12.19
N ASP A 29 -6.53 -13.73 12.92
CA ASP A 29 -6.51 -12.27 12.78
C ASP A 29 -5.52 -11.79 11.68
N MET A 30 -4.58 -12.65 11.27
CA MET A 30 -3.70 -12.44 10.09
C MET A 30 -4.38 -12.78 8.74
N ALA A 31 -5.68 -13.09 8.70
CA ALA A 31 -6.29 -13.86 7.61
C ALA A 31 -6.19 -13.24 6.20
N ASN A 32 -5.83 -11.96 6.04
CA ASN A 32 -5.68 -11.32 4.73
C ASN A 32 -4.33 -10.63 4.47
N ALA A 33 -3.40 -10.61 5.44
CA ALA A 33 -2.10 -9.99 5.23
C ALA A 33 -1.10 -10.99 4.65
N LYS A 34 -0.47 -10.62 3.54
CA LYS A 34 0.55 -11.43 2.88
C LYS A 34 1.77 -11.56 3.80
N LYS A 35 2.37 -12.77 3.89
CA LYS A 35 3.61 -12.95 4.66
C LYS A 35 4.75 -12.20 3.96
N TYR A 36 5.71 -11.74 4.76
CA TYR A 36 6.87 -11.02 4.24
C TYR A 36 7.59 -11.73 3.09
N ASP A 37 7.85 -13.03 3.27
CA ASP A 37 8.59 -13.83 2.28
C ASP A 37 7.80 -14.02 0.97
N ASP A 38 6.47 -13.87 1.02
CA ASP A 38 5.58 -13.97 -0.13
C ASP A 38 5.47 -12.65 -0.89
N LEU A 39 5.90 -11.52 -0.32
CA LEU A 39 5.79 -10.19 -0.95
C LEU A 39 6.40 -10.17 -2.36
N THR A 40 5.78 -9.44 -3.28
CA THR A 40 6.22 -9.23 -4.66
C THR A 40 6.48 -7.76 -4.88
N PHE A 41 7.09 -7.38 -6.00
CA PHE A 41 7.37 -5.98 -6.32
C PHE A 41 6.13 -5.08 -6.29
N THR A 42 4.95 -5.63 -6.61
CA THR A 42 3.68 -4.91 -6.59
C THR A 42 3.14 -4.62 -5.19
N ASP A 43 3.65 -5.25 -4.13
CA ASP A 43 3.23 -4.94 -2.78
C ASP A 43 3.85 -3.60 -2.34
N ASP A 44 3.02 -2.65 -1.87
CA ASP A 44 3.41 -1.26 -1.57
C ASP A 44 4.72 -1.16 -0.76
N PHE A 45 4.88 -1.99 0.28
CA PHE A 45 6.08 -2.03 1.10
C PHE A 45 7.34 -2.40 0.28
N MET A 46 7.23 -3.42 -0.57
CA MET A 46 8.34 -3.90 -1.39
C MET A 46 8.68 -2.91 -2.50
N PHE A 47 7.67 -2.36 -3.17
CA PHE A 47 7.83 -1.30 -4.17
C PHE A 47 8.60 -0.12 -3.58
N CYS A 48 8.11 0.43 -2.47
CA CYS A 48 8.73 1.56 -1.79
C CYS A 48 10.20 1.26 -1.44
N LYS A 49 10.48 0.15 -0.76
CA LYS A 49 11.84 -0.20 -0.33
C LYS A 49 12.77 -0.38 -1.53
N VAL A 50 12.38 -1.18 -2.52
CA VAL A 50 13.22 -1.44 -3.70
C VAL A 50 13.51 -0.15 -4.46
N MET A 51 12.52 0.69 -4.74
CA MET A 51 12.69 1.87 -5.57
C MET A 51 13.54 2.96 -4.90
N THR A 52 13.39 3.12 -3.59
CA THR A 52 14.09 4.19 -2.86
C THR A 52 15.51 3.79 -2.41
N THR A 53 15.79 2.50 -2.19
CA THR A 53 17.16 2.05 -1.85
C THR A 53 18.00 1.70 -3.06
N ASN A 54 17.40 1.68 -4.26
CA ASN A 54 18.08 1.44 -5.53
C ASN A 54 17.74 2.61 -6.50
N PRO A 55 18.29 3.82 -6.28
CA PRO A 55 17.97 5.01 -7.07
C PRO A 55 18.14 4.82 -8.57
N GLU A 56 19.12 4.02 -8.98
CA GLU A 56 19.37 3.66 -10.37
C GLU A 56 18.22 2.90 -11.02
N LEU A 57 17.54 2.02 -10.28
CA LEU A 57 16.37 1.30 -10.77
C LEU A 57 15.16 2.21 -10.87
N CYS A 58 15.02 3.16 -9.93
CA CYS A 58 13.98 4.17 -9.99
C CYS A 58 14.17 5.10 -11.20
N HIS A 59 15.42 5.49 -11.46
CA HIS A 59 15.79 6.30 -12.62
C HIS A 59 15.48 5.57 -13.92
N GLU A 60 15.94 4.31 -14.06
CA GLU A 60 15.68 3.46 -15.23
C GLU A 60 14.17 3.23 -15.46
N LEU A 61 13.38 3.06 -14.38
CA LEU A 61 11.92 2.97 -14.49
C LEU A 61 11.29 4.25 -15.03
N LEU A 62 11.67 5.41 -14.49
CA LEU A 62 11.12 6.69 -14.94
C LEU A 62 11.47 6.95 -16.41
N GLU A 63 12.70 6.66 -16.83
CA GLU A 63 13.10 6.79 -18.24
C GLU A 63 12.29 5.87 -19.14
N LEU A 64 12.06 4.61 -18.72
CA LEU A 64 11.24 3.65 -19.45
C LEU A 64 9.78 4.14 -19.58
N ILE A 65 9.20 4.68 -18.51
CA ILE A 65 7.83 5.21 -18.51
C ILE A 65 7.72 6.46 -19.38
N LEU A 66 8.68 7.39 -19.27
CA LEU A 66 8.61 8.69 -19.93
C LEU A 66 9.09 8.65 -21.38
N GLY A 67 9.90 7.65 -21.76
CA GLY A 67 10.51 7.55 -23.09
C GLY A 67 11.58 8.60 -23.34
N LYS A 68 12.15 9.18 -22.29
CA LYS A 68 13.18 10.22 -22.33
C LYS A 68 14.10 10.12 -21.12
N LYS A 69 15.25 10.78 -21.21
CA LYS A 69 16.21 10.86 -20.10
C LYS A 69 15.66 11.68 -18.93
N VAL A 70 15.96 11.22 -17.73
CA VAL A 70 15.65 11.88 -16.45
C VAL A 70 16.95 12.46 -15.89
N GLY A 71 16.90 13.64 -15.27
CA GLY A 71 18.08 14.24 -14.66
C GLY A 71 18.63 13.40 -13.50
N ALA A 72 19.80 13.76 -12.96
CA ALA A 72 20.28 13.08 -11.75
C ALA A 72 19.38 13.46 -10.57
N PHE A 73 19.00 12.49 -9.72
CA PHE A 73 18.17 12.80 -8.56
C PHE A 73 18.91 13.70 -7.57
N THR A 74 18.33 14.86 -7.28
CA THR A 74 18.73 15.75 -6.18
C THR A 74 18.03 15.37 -4.89
N ARG A 75 16.87 14.71 -4.99
CA ARG A 75 16.08 14.20 -3.88
C ARG A 75 15.42 12.89 -4.26
N LEU A 76 15.52 11.90 -3.37
CA LEU A 76 14.78 10.64 -3.46
C LEU A 76 14.43 10.25 -2.02
N ASP A 77 13.19 10.50 -1.64
CA ASP A 77 12.79 10.34 -0.24
C ASP A 77 11.97 9.06 -0.04
N GLN A 78 12.37 8.23 0.93
CA GLN A 78 11.41 7.42 1.67
C GLN A 78 10.70 8.35 2.66
N GLN A 79 9.40 8.57 2.46
CA GLN A 79 8.49 9.03 3.49
C GLN A 79 8.90 10.30 4.27
N LYS A 80 8.28 11.42 3.90
CA LYS A 80 7.71 12.32 4.91
C LYS A 80 6.21 12.40 4.65
N PRO A 81 5.33 11.99 5.58
CA PRO A 81 3.92 12.32 5.44
C PRO A 81 3.82 13.85 5.31
N ILE A 82 3.14 14.31 4.27
CA ILE A 82 2.75 15.72 4.20
C ILE A 82 1.55 15.84 5.11
N GLU A 83 1.80 16.12 6.38
CA GLU A 83 0.77 16.41 7.37
C GLU A 83 0.17 17.79 7.08
N MET A 84 -1.00 17.82 6.43
CA MET A 84 -1.75 19.06 6.22
C MET A 84 -2.73 19.30 7.36
N THR A 85 -2.38 20.18 8.31
CA THR A 85 -3.27 20.76 9.35
C THR A 85 -4.03 19.74 10.22
N ALA A 86 -4.75 20.19 11.26
CA ALA A 86 -5.52 19.29 12.12
C ALA A 86 -6.71 18.59 11.41
N ASP A 87 -7.19 19.16 10.29
CA ASP A 87 -8.42 18.74 9.60
C ASP A 87 -8.21 18.29 8.13
N GLY A 88 -6.98 18.36 7.61
CA GLY A 88 -6.66 18.02 6.23
C GLY A 88 -6.28 16.55 6.05
N LYS A 89 -6.61 15.96 4.88
CA LYS A 89 -6.20 14.58 4.58
C LYS A 89 -4.72 14.55 4.21
N GLY A 90 -3.87 14.17 5.17
CA GLY A 90 -2.47 13.88 4.88
C GLY A 90 -2.31 12.82 3.79
N ILE A 91 -1.27 12.96 2.99
CA ILE A 91 -0.89 11.94 1.99
C ILE A 91 0.51 11.44 2.27
N ARG A 92 0.74 10.20 1.83
CA ARG A 92 2.06 9.57 1.79
C ARG A 92 2.26 9.13 0.35
N PHE A 93 3.23 9.74 -0.30
CA PHE A 93 3.72 9.28 -1.59
C PHE A 93 4.50 7.98 -1.41
N ASP A 94 4.32 7.03 -2.33
CA ASP A 94 5.06 5.78 -2.35
C ASP A 94 6.53 6.04 -2.71
N VAL A 95 6.78 6.64 -3.87
CA VAL A 95 8.13 7.00 -4.34
C VAL A 95 8.12 8.43 -4.90
N TYR A 96 8.63 9.37 -4.11
CA TYR A 96 8.80 10.76 -4.49
C TYR A 96 10.26 11.06 -4.85
N SER A 97 10.48 11.67 -6.01
CA SER A 97 11.82 12.07 -6.48
C SER A 97 11.81 13.43 -7.15
N GLU A 98 12.95 14.11 -7.08
CA GLU A 98 13.23 15.35 -7.79
C GLU A 98 14.59 15.23 -8.49
N ASP A 99 14.66 15.67 -9.75
CA ASP A 99 15.92 15.70 -10.50
C ASP A 99 16.66 17.04 -10.41
N ASP A 100 17.84 17.10 -11.01
CA ASP A 100 18.72 18.27 -11.08
C ASP A 100 18.20 19.40 -11.97
N SER A 101 17.16 19.12 -12.76
CA SER A 101 16.43 20.09 -13.56
C SER A 101 15.21 20.64 -12.81
N GLY A 102 14.97 20.18 -11.58
CA GLY A 102 13.84 20.56 -10.76
C GLY A 102 12.52 19.92 -11.21
N ILE A 103 12.55 18.82 -11.95
CA ILE A 103 11.34 18.07 -12.30
C ILE A 103 11.01 17.10 -11.16
N VAL A 104 9.74 17.05 -10.78
CA VAL A 104 9.24 16.18 -9.72
C VAL A 104 8.51 14.97 -10.27
N TYR A 105 8.74 13.81 -9.67
CA TYR A 105 8.07 12.56 -10.01
C TYR A 105 7.50 11.91 -8.76
N ASP A 106 6.21 11.62 -8.80
CA ASP A 106 5.49 10.81 -7.84
C ASP A 106 5.06 9.50 -8.52
N CYS A 107 5.59 8.38 -8.05
CA CYS A 107 5.33 7.05 -8.58
C CYS A 107 4.60 6.20 -7.53
N GLU A 108 3.43 5.70 -7.90
CA GLU A 108 2.49 5.02 -7.02
C GLU A 108 2.12 3.64 -7.58
N MET A 109 2.25 2.60 -6.74
CA MET A 109 1.82 1.25 -7.09
C MET A 109 0.36 1.06 -6.68
N GLN A 110 -0.53 0.73 -7.61
CA GLN A 110 -1.96 0.58 -7.34
C GLN A 110 -2.44 -0.84 -7.62
N THR A 111 -2.43 -1.68 -6.59
CA THR A 111 -2.78 -3.12 -6.67
C THR A 111 -4.28 -3.43 -6.71
N SER A 112 -5.13 -2.45 -6.41
CA SER A 112 -6.60 -2.61 -6.40
C SER A 112 -7.29 -1.65 -7.34
N LYS A 113 -8.34 -2.10 -8.04
CA LYS A 113 -9.18 -1.18 -8.82
C LYS A 113 -9.92 -0.24 -7.86
N LYS A 114 -9.74 1.06 -8.07
CA LYS A 114 -10.45 2.11 -7.32
C LYS A 114 -11.00 3.13 -8.31
N ASP A 115 -12.24 3.56 -8.10
CA ASP A 115 -12.87 4.56 -8.97
C ASP A 115 -12.41 5.99 -8.66
N ASN A 116 -11.62 6.17 -7.60
CA ASN A 116 -11.18 7.47 -7.13
C ASN A 116 -9.83 7.92 -7.72
N LEU A 117 -9.17 7.13 -8.56
CA LEU A 117 -7.82 7.46 -9.06
C LEU A 117 -7.74 8.81 -9.77
N PRO A 118 -8.66 9.21 -10.66
CA PRO A 118 -8.60 10.52 -11.30
C PRO A 118 -8.69 11.70 -10.32
N LYS A 119 -9.47 11.55 -9.25
CA LYS A 119 -9.56 12.58 -8.19
C LYS A 119 -8.32 12.54 -7.29
N ARG A 120 -7.74 11.36 -7.08
CA ARG A 120 -6.54 11.17 -6.25
C ARG A 120 -5.30 11.73 -6.93
N THR A 121 -5.11 11.52 -8.23
CA THR A 121 -4.01 12.15 -8.99
C THR A 121 -4.08 13.68 -8.91
N ARG A 122 -5.28 14.27 -9.04
CA ARG A 122 -5.46 15.72 -8.85
C ARG A 122 -5.10 16.17 -7.44
N TYR A 123 -5.48 15.39 -6.43
CA TYR A 123 -5.15 15.72 -5.03
C TYR A 123 -3.64 15.65 -4.79
N TYR A 124 -2.98 14.62 -5.30
CA TYR A 124 -1.53 14.42 -5.21
C TYR A 124 -0.77 15.56 -5.89
N GLN A 125 -1.18 15.94 -7.11
CA GLN A 125 -0.64 17.10 -7.80
C GLN A 125 -0.71 18.37 -6.93
N GLY A 126 -1.88 18.68 -6.37
CA GLY A 126 -2.03 19.85 -5.51
C GLY A 126 -1.17 19.79 -4.24
N MET A 127 -0.94 18.59 -3.69
CA MET A 127 -0.04 18.42 -2.54
C MET A 127 1.43 18.60 -2.92
N ILE A 128 1.84 18.18 -4.13
CA ILE A 128 3.16 18.48 -4.68
C ILE A 128 3.33 20.00 -4.78
N ASP A 129 2.38 20.69 -5.41
CA ASP A 129 2.42 22.15 -5.61
C ASP A 129 2.54 22.90 -4.27
N LEU A 130 1.74 22.51 -3.27
CA LEU A 130 1.77 23.12 -1.93
C LEU A 130 3.07 22.87 -1.17
N ASN A 131 3.71 21.72 -1.38
CA ASN A 131 4.98 21.40 -0.74
C ASN A 131 6.17 22.12 -1.39
N LEU A 132 6.03 22.50 -2.66
CA LEU A 132 7.07 23.16 -3.44
C LEU A 132 7.01 24.69 -3.37
N LEU A 133 5.82 25.28 -3.31
CA LEU A 133 5.65 26.73 -3.24
C LEU A 133 5.69 27.23 -1.80
N GLU A 134 6.73 28.00 -1.47
CA GLU A 134 6.77 28.77 -0.24
C GLU A 134 5.81 29.96 -0.27
N ARG A 135 5.45 30.45 0.93
CA ARG A 135 4.57 31.62 1.07
C ARG A 135 5.23 32.85 0.42
N GLY A 136 4.62 33.35 -0.65
CA GLY A 136 5.06 34.56 -1.35
C GLY A 136 5.91 34.30 -2.60
N ALA A 137 6.16 33.03 -2.95
CA ALA A 137 6.80 32.65 -4.21
C ALA A 137 5.93 32.98 -5.44
N ASP A 138 6.56 33.22 -6.59
CA ASP A 138 5.87 33.42 -7.86
C ASP A 138 5.36 32.07 -8.39
N TYR A 139 4.16 32.02 -8.98
CA TYR A 139 3.63 30.80 -9.59
C TYR A 139 4.49 30.24 -10.72
N LYS A 140 5.37 31.06 -11.33
CA LYS A 140 6.38 30.60 -12.30
C LYS A 140 7.44 29.69 -11.70
N GLU A 141 7.55 29.65 -10.36
CA GLU A 141 8.46 28.76 -9.65
C GLU A 141 7.86 27.35 -9.44
N LEU A 142 6.60 27.13 -9.85
CA LEU A 142 6.02 25.79 -9.88
C LEU A 142 6.86 24.87 -10.75
N LYS A 143 7.26 23.75 -10.18
CA LYS A 143 8.02 22.73 -10.88
C LYS A 143 7.10 21.93 -11.78
N LYS A 144 7.61 21.57 -12.95
CA LYS A 144 7.06 20.49 -13.75
C LYS A 144 6.96 19.22 -12.92
N SER A 145 5.84 18.51 -13.04
CA SER A 145 5.59 17.33 -12.22
C SER A 145 4.87 16.21 -12.96
N TYR A 146 5.19 14.99 -12.55
CA TYR A 146 4.56 13.77 -13.02
C TYR A 146 3.93 13.02 -11.85
N VAL A 147 2.64 12.71 -11.94
CA VAL A 147 1.96 11.75 -11.04
C VAL A 147 1.71 10.47 -11.83
N ILE A 148 2.38 9.39 -11.47
CA ILE A 148 2.49 8.15 -12.23
C ILE A 148 1.88 7.01 -11.40
N PHE A 149 0.80 6.42 -11.90
CA PHE A 149 0.19 5.22 -11.33
C PHE A 149 0.59 4.00 -12.14
N ILE A 150 1.14 3.00 -11.46
CA ILE A 150 1.43 1.68 -12.03
C ILE A 150 0.35 0.71 -11.54
N CYS A 151 -0.42 0.18 -12.49
CA CYS A 151 -1.57 -0.68 -12.24
C CYS A 151 -1.31 -2.07 -12.85
N PRO A 152 -1.40 -3.18 -12.09
CA PRO A 152 -1.30 -4.55 -12.62
C PRO A 152 -2.56 -4.99 -13.39
N PHE A 153 -3.42 -4.05 -13.79
CA PHE A 153 -4.67 -4.26 -14.50
C PHE A 153 -4.93 -3.06 -15.41
N ASP A 154 -5.88 -3.21 -16.35
CA ASP A 154 -6.39 -2.07 -17.10
C ASP A 154 -7.38 -1.27 -16.26
N GLN A 155 -6.96 -0.06 -15.88
CA GLN A 155 -7.74 0.86 -15.05
C GLN A 155 -8.90 1.49 -15.83
N PHE A 156 -8.71 1.77 -17.13
CA PHE A 156 -9.69 2.48 -17.95
C PHE A 156 -10.51 1.53 -18.83
N GLN A 157 -10.06 0.29 -19.00
CA GLN A 157 -10.74 -0.74 -19.82
C GLN A 157 -10.78 -0.38 -21.31
N GLU A 158 -9.81 0.41 -21.76
CA GLU A 158 -9.65 0.85 -23.16
C GLU A 158 -8.52 0.08 -23.87
N GLY A 159 -7.84 -0.84 -23.20
CA GLY A 159 -6.87 -1.75 -23.78
C GLY A 159 -5.45 -1.19 -24.00
N SER A 160 -5.18 0.08 -23.67
CA SER A 160 -3.84 0.66 -23.73
C SER A 160 -2.98 0.29 -22.52
N HIS A 161 -1.67 0.14 -22.72
CA HIS A 161 -0.71 -0.03 -21.63
C HIS A 161 -0.33 1.29 -20.99
N LYS A 162 -0.41 2.41 -21.73
CA LYS A 162 -0.03 3.73 -21.21
C LYS A 162 -1.08 4.78 -21.55
N TYR A 163 -1.59 5.44 -20.51
CA TYR A 163 -2.46 6.60 -20.63
C TYR A 163 -1.74 7.83 -20.09
N THR A 164 -1.62 8.88 -20.90
CA THR A 164 -1.01 10.15 -20.49
C THR A 164 -2.06 11.25 -20.57
N PHE A 165 -2.24 11.98 -19.48
CA PHE A 165 -3.24 13.04 -19.36
C PHE A 165 -2.57 14.38 -19.05
N GLU A 166 -2.96 15.38 -19.83
CA GLU A 166 -2.60 16.79 -19.67
C GLU A 166 -3.86 17.65 -19.79
N ASN A 167 -3.80 18.91 -19.33
CA ASN A 167 -4.89 19.86 -19.52
C ASN A 167 -4.92 20.35 -20.98
N GLN A 168 -5.98 20.02 -21.71
CA GLN A 168 -6.19 20.41 -23.10
C GLN A 168 -7.43 21.30 -23.24
N CYS A 169 -7.41 22.21 -24.20
CA CYS A 169 -8.53 23.07 -24.53
C CYS A 169 -9.65 22.25 -25.20
N LYS A 170 -10.88 22.40 -24.72
CA LYS A 170 -12.03 21.68 -25.25
C LYS A 170 -12.43 22.15 -26.65
N GLU A 171 -12.28 23.44 -26.90
CA GLU A 171 -12.64 24.09 -28.17
C GLU A 171 -11.57 23.89 -29.25
N ILE A 172 -10.31 23.75 -28.84
CA ILE A 172 -9.15 23.54 -29.72
C ILE A 172 -8.36 22.35 -29.18
N PRO A 173 -8.66 21.11 -29.60
CA PRO A 173 -8.07 19.90 -29.00
C PRO A 173 -6.53 19.83 -29.04
N GLU A 174 -5.91 20.46 -30.04
CA GLU A 174 -4.44 20.51 -30.17
C GLU A 174 -3.77 21.54 -29.24
N LEU A 175 -4.55 22.40 -28.58
CA LEU A 175 -4.04 23.42 -27.68
C LEU A 175 -3.93 22.87 -26.25
N VAL A 176 -2.69 22.62 -25.82
CA VAL A 176 -2.36 22.22 -24.45
C VAL A 176 -2.19 23.47 -23.56
N LEU A 177 -2.71 23.43 -22.33
CA LEU A 177 -2.65 24.55 -21.39
C LEU A 177 -1.21 24.93 -21.01
N GLY A 178 -0.31 23.95 -20.96
CA GLY A 178 1.10 24.16 -20.64
C GLY A 178 1.37 24.44 -19.16
N ASP A 179 0.52 23.93 -18.26
CA ASP A 179 0.73 24.03 -16.80
C ASP A 179 1.76 23.04 -16.24
N GLU A 180 2.42 22.29 -17.13
CA GLU A 180 3.49 21.33 -16.84
C GLU A 180 3.11 20.23 -15.82
N SER A 181 1.80 19.97 -15.65
CA SER A 181 1.29 18.90 -14.80
C SER A 181 0.85 17.69 -15.64
N THR A 182 1.63 16.61 -15.60
CA THR A 182 1.34 15.39 -16.38
C THR A 182 0.93 14.25 -15.47
N LYS A 183 -0.13 13.51 -15.84
CA LYS A 183 -0.61 12.34 -15.09
C LYS A 183 -0.48 11.12 -15.99
N ILE A 184 0.18 10.06 -15.52
CA ILE A 184 0.41 8.84 -16.30
C ILE A 184 -0.21 7.66 -15.57
N PHE A 185 -0.90 6.80 -16.32
CA PHE A 185 -1.33 5.49 -15.84
C PHE A 185 -0.69 4.43 -16.71
N LEU A 186 0.14 3.59 -16.10
CA LEU A 186 0.77 2.45 -16.72
C LEU A 186 -0.02 1.19 -16.32
N CYS A 187 -0.69 0.57 -17.28
CA CYS A 187 -1.66 -0.49 -17.08
C CYS A 187 -1.16 -1.81 -17.68
N ALA A 188 -0.77 -2.76 -16.83
CA ALA A 188 -0.28 -4.06 -17.28
C ALA A 188 -1.37 -4.97 -17.87
N GLY A 189 -2.65 -4.62 -17.70
CA GLY A 189 -3.76 -5.33 -18.34
C GLY A 189 -4.10 -4.86 -19.75
N GLY A 190 -3.33 -3.93 -20.31
CA GLY A 190 -3.45 -3.51 -21.70
C GLY A 190 -3.09 -4.63 -22.68
N HIS A 191 -3.45 -4.44 -23.94
CA HIS A 191 -3.15 -5.35 -25.05
C HIS A 191 -2.81 -4.61 -26.36
N ALA A 192 -2.80 -3.27 -26.34
CA ALA A 192 -2.40 -2.45 -27.48
C ALA A 192 -0.90 -2.55 -27.77
N ASP A 193 -0.50 -2.26 -29.01
CA ASP A 193 0.92 -2.12 -29.39
C ASP A 193 1.37 -0.66 -29.26
N ASP A 194 1.42 -0.18 -28.02
CA ASP A 194 1.59 1.26 -27.68
C ASP A 194 2.83 1.56 -26.81
N VAL A 195 3.62 0.54 -26.49
CA VAL A 195 4.82 0.64 -25.65
C VAL A 195 5.94 -0.26 -26.17
N SER A 196 7.19 0.02 -25.76
CA SER A 196 8.37 -0.77 -26.17
C SER A 196 8.31 -2.21 -25.65
N ASP A 197 9.07 -3.12 -26.28
CA ASP A 197 9.17 -4.50 -25.82
C ASP A 197 9.72 -4.61 -24.40
N GLU A 198 10.66 -3.73 -24.02
CA GLU A 198 11.17 -3.66 -22.65
C GLU A 198 10.07 -3.25 -21.64
N MET A 199 9.16 -2.35 -22.03
CA MET A 199 8.00 -2.00 -21.20
C MET A 199 7.01 -3.17 -21.11
N LYS A 200 6.76 -3.89 -22.21
CA LYS A 200 5.90 -5.09 -22.20
C LYS A 200 6.47 -6.15 -21.26
N ASP A 201 7.78 -6.39 -21.29
CA ASP A 201 8.47 -7.30 -20.38
C ASP A 201 8.29 -6.89 -18.91
N PHE A 202 8.44 -5.59 -18.60
CA PHE A 202 8.19 -5.06 -17.26
C PHE A 202 6.74 -5.31 -16.80
N LEU A 203 5.76 -4.98 -17.63
CA LEU A 203 4.33 -5.15 -17.31
C LEU A 203 3.93 -6.62 -17.18
N ASN A 204 4.47 -7.50 -18.03
CA ASN A 204 4.27 -8.94 -17.92
C ASN A 204 4.84 -9.49 -16.62
N TRP A 205 6.02 -9.02 -16.20
CA TRP A 205 6.61 -9.42 -14.92
C TRP A 205 5.76 -8.98 -13.72
N LEU A 206 5.19 -7.76 -13.74
CA LEU A 206 4.31 -7.28 -12.67
C LEU A 206 3.08 -8.18 -12.44
N THR A 207 2.54 -8.77 -13.52
CA THR A 207 1.29 -9.55 -13.48
C THR A 207 1.52 -11.05 -13.31
N THR A 208 2.61 -11.58 -13.86
CA THR A 208 2.88 -13.02 -13.87
C THR A 208 3.95 -13.44 -12.86
N GLY A 209 4.80 -12.52 -12.41
CA GLY A 209 6.01 -12.80 -11.63
C GLY A 209 7.10 -13.53 -12.44
N GLN A 210 6.92 -13.72 -13.74
CA GLN A 210 7.90 -14.40 -14.58
C GLN A 210 8.93 -13.40 -15.11
N THR A 211 10.21 -13.69 -14.90
CA THR A 211 11.31 -12.92 -15.48
C THR A 211 11.46 -13.28 -16.96
N GLY A 212 11.38 -12.28 -17.83
CA GLY A 212 11.72 -12.41 -19.24
C GLY A 212 13.22 -12.26 -19.51
N ASN A 213 13.55 -11.85 -20.74
CA ASN A 213 14.95 -11.60 -21.15
C ASN A 213 15.41 -10.16 -20.85
N SER A 214 14.51 -9.28 -20.41
CA SER A 214 14.84 -7.89 -20.06
C SER A 214 15.88 -7.80 -18.94
N GLN A 215 16.97 -7.07 -19.20
CA GLN A 215 17.99 -6.79 -18.19
C GLN A 215 17.41 -5.97 -17.03
N PHE A 216 16.54 -5.02 -17.33
CA PHE A 216 15.89 -4.17 -16.33
C PHE A 216 15.03 -5.00 -15.36
N VAL A 217 14.16 -5.87 -15.88
CA VAL A 217 13.33 -6.78 -15.07
C VAL A 217 14.21 -7.68 -14.19
N ASN A 218 15.31 -8.21 -14.73
CA ASN A 218 16.23 -9.03 -13.96
C ASN A 218 16.92 -8.26 -12.83
N LYS A 219 17.25 -6.98 -13.01
CA LYS A 219 17.78 -6.14 -11.93
C LYS A 219 16.74 -5.92 -10.82
N LEU A 220 15.49 -5.62 -11.20
CA LEU A 220 14.38 -5.45 -10.26
C LEU A 220 14.10 -6.72 -9.46
N GLU A 221 14.01 -7.87 -10.12
CA GLU A 221 13.81 -9.16 -9.45
C GLU A 221 14.94 -9.45 -8.45
N ASN A 222 16.19 -9.20 -8.84
CA ASN A 222 17.32 -9.35 -7.93
C ASN A 222 17.25 -8.42 -6.72
N ALA A 223 16.77 -7.18 -6.90
CA ALA A 223 16.55 -6.25 -5.80
C ALA A 223 15.44 -6.74 -4.85
N VAL A 224 14.34 -7.29 -5.38
CA VAL A 224 13.27 -7.92 -4.59
C VAL A 224 13.80 -9.13 -3.81
N LEU A 225 14.59 -10.00 -4.44
CA LEU A 225 15.18 -11.16 -3.78
C LEU A 225 16.16 -10.78 -2.66
N LYS A 226 16.90 -9.68 -2.82
CA LYS A 226 17.74 -9.12 -1.75
C LYS A 226 16.88 -8.54 -0.63
N ALA A 227 15.83 -7.79 -0.97
CA ALA A 227 14.90 -7.22 -0.01
C ALA A 227 14.28 -8.30 0.88
N LYS A 228 13.81 -9.41 0.31
CA LYS A 228 13.26 -10.55 1.08
C LYS A 228 14.22 -11.17 2.09
N LYS A 229 15.53 -11.02 1.90
CA LYS A 229 16.57 -11.50 2.83
C LYS A 229 16.98 -10.44 3.86
N HIS A 230 16.37 -9.26 3.82
CA HIS A 230 16.70 -8.15 4.70
C HIS A 230 15.93 -8.25 6.02
N GLU A 231 16.58 -8.80 7.05
CA GLU A 231 15.93 -9.07 8.36
C GLU A 231 15.33 -7.81 9.00
N GLU A 232 15.99 -6.66 8.91
CA GLU A 232 15.43 -5.42 9.49
C GLU A 232 14.13 -4.98 8.79
N TRP A 233 14.03 -5.14 7.47
CA TRP A 233 12.82 -4.80 6.73
C TRP A 233 11.69 -5.80 7.00
N LYS A 234 12.04 -7.06 7.28
CA LYS A 234 11.08 -8.05 7.78
C LYS A 234 10.50 -7.62 9.11
N VAL A 235 11.34 -7.20 10.07
CA VAL A 235 10.88 -6.68 11.37
C VAL A 235 10.02 -5.43 11.19
N GLU A 236 10.43 -4.50 10.32
CA GLU A 236 9.66 -3.29 10.01
C GLU A 236 8.28 -3.62 9.45
N TYR A 237 8.20 -4.49 8.45
CA TYR A 237 6.92 -4.93 7.86
C TYR A 237 6.02 -5.63 8.88
N MET A 238 6.57 -6.54 9.69
CA MET A 238 5.80 -7.22 10.73
C MET A 238 5.28 -6.24 11.79
N THR A 239 6.06 -5.22 12.13
CA THR A 239 5.64 -4.16 13.05
C THR A 239 4.50 -3.33 12.47
N LEU A 240 4.56 -3.00 11.18
CA LEU A 240 3.47 -2.32 10.47
C LEU A 240 2.19 -3.17 10.49
N LEU A 241 2.29 -4.46 10.15
CA LEU A 241 1.14 -5.37 10.19
C LEU A 241 0.53 -5.50 11.58
N MET A 242 1.35 -5.55 12.65
CA MET A 242 0.86 -5.58 14.02
C MET A 242 0.05 -4.32 14.35
N ARG A 243 0.55 -3.14 13.98
CA ARG A 243 -0.16 -1.87 14.17
C ARG A 243 -1.46 -1.82 13.38
N ASP A 244 -1.45 -2.27 12.12
CA ASP A 244 -2.65 -2.30 11.29
C ASP A 244 -3.71 -3.25 11.89
N ASN A 245 -3.29 -4.40 12.41
CA ASN A 245 -4.20 -5.31 13.11
C ASN A 245 -4.77 -4.70 14.39
N GLU A 246 -3.95 -4.06 15.21
CA GLU A 246 -4.42 -3.34 16.41
C GLU A 246 -5.46 -2.25 16.05
N MET A 247 -5.23 -1.51 14.96
CA MET A 247 -6.18 -0.50 14.48
C MET A 247 -7.48 -1.11 13.96
N MET A 248 -7.42 -2.23 13.23
CA MET A 248 -8.61 -2.95 12.78
C MET A 248 -9.40 -3.53 13.94
N GLU A 249 -8.74 -4.13 14.94
CA GLU A 249 -9.38 -4.61 16.16
C GLU A 249 -10.06 -3.47 16.92
N LYS A 250 -9.39 -2.32 17.04
CA LYS A 250 -9.97 -1.12 17.65
C LYS A 250 -11.23 -0.67 16.90
N GLY A 251 -11.16 -0.54 15.57
CA GLY A 251 -12.31 -0.15 14.75
C GLY A 251 -13.48 -1.13 14.83
N ARG A 252 -13.19 -2.43 14.87
CA ARG A 252 -14.20 -3.48 15.09
C ARG A 252 -14.87 -3.31 16.45
N ASN A 253 -14.08 -3.08 17.50
CA ASN A 253 -14.60 -2.93 18.85
C ASN A 253 -15.42 -1.64 18.98
N ASP A 254 -14.96 -0.51 18.44
CA ASP A 254 -15.70 0.77 18.43
C ASP A 254 -17.08 0.63 17.75
N MET A 255 -17.14 -0.11 16.64
CA MET A 255 -18.41 -0.45 15.99
C MET A 255 -19.33 -1.27 16.90
N LEU A 256 -18.80 -2.32 17.54
CA LEU A 256 -19.57 -3.15 18.46
C LEU A 256 -20.03 -2.37 19.70
N PHE A 257 -19.21 -1.45 20.22
CA PHE A 257 -19.57 -0.56 21.31
C PHE A 257 -20.73 0.36 20.93
N SER A 258 -20.68 0.94 19.72
CA SER A 258 -21.78 1.76 19.20
C SER A 258 -23.10 0.97 19.13
N LEU A 259 -23.06 -0.27 18.62
CA LEU A 259 -24.24 -1.14 18.52
C LEU A 259 -24.80 -1.59 19.88
N VAL A 260 -23.97 -1.69 20.91
CA VAL A 260 -24.46 -1.96 22.27
C VAL A 260 -25.08 -0.69 22.87
N GLN A 261 -24.45 0.46 22.66
CA GLN A 261 -24.93 1.75 23.18
C GLN A 261 -26.28 2.17 22.60
N ASP A 262 -26.53 1.90 21.32
CA ASP A 262 -27.81 2.20 20.67
C ASP A 262 -28.89 1.13 20.91
N GLY A 263 -28.54 0.03 21.59
CA GLY A 263 -29.45 -1.07 21.92
C GLY A 263 -29.66 -2.11 20.81
N THR A 264 -28.95 -2.00 19.68
CA THR A 264 -29.05 -2.96 18.58
C THR A 264 -28.53 -4.35 18.97
N LEU A 265 -27.47 -4.40 19.79
CA LEU A 265 -26.89 -5.65 20.29
C LEU A 265 -26.87 -5.68 21.82
N SER A 266 -27.07 -6.87 22.39
CA SER A 266 -26.77 -7.09 23.81
C SER A 266 -25.26 -7.12 24.06
N LEU A 267 -24.87 -6.78 25.29
CA LEU A 267 -23.48 -6.79 25.73
C LEU A 267 -22.83 -8.18 25.55
N GLU A 268 -23.57 -9.25 25.83
CA GLU A 268 -23.11 -10.63 25.74
C GLU A 268 -22.86 -11.06 24.29
N ILE A 269 -23.76 -10.68 23.38
CA ILE A 269 -23.63 -10.97 21.94
C ILE A 269 -22.44 -10.21 21.37
N ALA A 270 -22.28 -8.93 21.73
CA ALA A 270 -21.18 -8.11 21.26
C ALA A 270 -19.82 -8.61 21.79
N ALA A 271 -19.74 -8.98 23.08
CA ALA A 271 -18.54 -9.57 23.67
C ALA A 271 -18.13 -10.89 23.00
N THR A 272 -19.12 -11.74 22.69
CA THR A 272 -18.90 -12.99 21.96
C THR A 272 -18.36 -12.72 20.56
N LYS A 273 -18.92 -11.74 19.83
CA LYS A 273 -18.44 -11.31 18.50
C LYS A 273 -17.05 -10.68 18.53
N ALA A 274 -16.72 -9.99 19.61
CA ALA A 274 -15.39 -9.43 19.85
C ALA A 274 -14.37 -10.47 20.34
N GLU A 275 -14.80 -11.72 20.54
CA GLU A 275 -13.99 -12.83 21.04
C GLU A 275 -13.30 -12.51 22.38
N MET A 276 -14.01 -11.81 23.27
CA MET A 276 -13.48 -11.47 24.60
C MET A 276 -14.53 -11.67 25.70
N PRO A 277 -14.11 -11.88 26.96
CA PRO A 277 -15.04 -12.00 28.09
C PRO A 277 -15.91 -10.75 28.23
N VAL A 278 -17.18 -10.94 28.62
CA VAL A 278 -18.17 -9.87 28.78
C VAL A 278 -17.65 -8.74 29.68
N GLU A 279 -17.01 -9.09 30.79
CA GLU A 279 -16.40 -8.12 31.73
C GLU A 279 -15.31 -7.27 31.08
N LYS A 280 -14.46 -7.90 30.25
CA LYS A 280 -13.39 -7.21 29.52
C LYS A 280 -13.97 -6.30 28.45
N PHE A 281 -15.00 -6.75 27.74
CA PHE A 281 -15.70 -5.96 26.73
C PHE A 281 -16.38 -4.73 27.36
N ALA A 282 -17.11 -4.92 28.46
CA ALA A 282 -17.78 -3.84 29.19
C ALA A 282 -16.78 -2.79 29.72
N LYS A 283 -15.64 -3.25 30.24
CA LYS A 283 -14.56 -2.36 30.68
C LYS A 283 -13.99 -1.55 29.51
N ALA A 284 -13.65 -2.20 28.40
CA ALA A 284 -13.12 -1.53 27.21
C ALA A 284 -14.11 -0.53 26.60
N MET A 285 -15.40 -0.90 26.55
CA MET A 285 -16.50 -0.02 26.12
C MET A 285 -16.55 1.27 26.95
N LYS A 286 -16.49 1.13 28.29
CA LYS A 286 -16.51 2.27 29.21
C LYS A 286 -15.25 3.13 29.11
N GLU A 287 -14.08 2.52 28.98
CA GLU A 287 -12.81 3.21 28.78
C GLU A 287 -12.78 4.01 27.46
N ALA A 288 -13.45 3.50 26.42
CA ALA A 288 -13.64 4.17 25.15
C ALA A 288 -14.75 5.26 25.18
N GLY A 289 -15.40 5.47 26.33
CA GLY A 289 -16.42 6.52 26.51
C GLY A 289 -17.83 6.14 26.08
N TYR A 290 -18.07 4.86 25.77
CA TYR A 290 -19.41 4.35 25.47
C TYR A 290 -20.12 3.89 26.74
N PHE A 291 -21.45 3.95 26.75
CA PHE A 291 -22.30 3.56 27.88
C PHE A 291 -23.56 2.83 27.41
N ILE A 292 -24.08 1.95 28.26
CA ILE A 292 -25.34 1.26 27.98
C ILE A 292 -26.46 2.24 28.29
N ARG A 293 -27.28 2.61 27.29
CA ARG A 293 -28.51 3.36 27.53
C ARG A 293 -29.50 2.43 28.21
N GLU A 294 -29.94 2.79 29.42
CA GLU A 294 -31.16 2.20 29.98
C GLU A 294 -32.30 2.65 29.06
N LEU A 295 -32.95 1.68 28.39
CA LEU A 295 -34.17 1.95 27.64
C LEU A 295 -35.23 2.47 28.63
N PRO A 296 -35.93 3.57 28.33
CA PRO A 296 -37.01 4.08 29.16
C PRO A 296 -38.19 3.11 29.26
#